data_AF-A0A4Q7Y863-F1
#
_entry.id   AF-A0A4Q7Y863-F1
#
_cell.length_a   1.000
_cell.length_b   1.000
_cell.length_c   1.000
_cell.angle_alpha   90.00
_cell.angle_beta   90.00
_cell.angle_gamma   90.00
#
_symmetry.space_group_name_H-M   'P 1'
#
loop_
_entity.id
_entity.type
_entity.pdbx_description
1 polymer ?
#
loop_
_entity_poly.entity_id
_entity_poly.type
_entity_poly.pdbx_seq_one_letter_code
_entity_poly.pdbx_strand_id
1 'polypeptide(L)'
;MTLLRRLSRSTAFRTIVVVLVLALAWQVYLTVRAPGRIAPELAVAVEEGQPLRVSVALDFPPERFHSLKLQSYGHVMGVEDNRIHLRSVRPESVAALAKIYWVDRLELYEDDAG
;
A
#
# COMPACT_ATOMS: atom_id res chain seq x y z
N MET A 1 -20.57 -19.61 32.33
CA MET A 1 -19.15 -19.67 31.88
C MET A 1 -18.74 -21.02 31.27
N THR A 2 -19.68 -21.84 30.77
CA THR A 2 -19.41 -23.20 30.26
C THR A 2 -19.32 -23.28 28.72
N LEU A 3 -19.97 -22.37 28.00
CA LEU A 3 -19.94 -22.31 26.53
C LEU A 3 -18.60 -21.83 25.98
N LEU A 4 -18.00 -20.80 26.60
CA LEU A 4 -16.67 -20.27 26.25
C LEU A 4 -15.55 -21.33 26.31
N ARG A 5 -15.60 -22.22 27.31
CA ARG A 5 -14.64 -23.34 27.46
C ARG A 5 -14.87 -24.48 26.46
N ARG A 6 -16.10 -24.66 25.94
CA ARG A 6 -16.39 -25.65 24.89
C ARG A 6 -15.99 -25.13 23.51
N LEU A 7 -16.26 -23.86 23.23
CA LEU A 7 -15.80 -23.19 22.01
C LEU A 7 -14.27 -23.23 21.89
N SER A 8 -13.54 -22.97 22.97
CA SER A 8 -12.06 -23.00 22.94
C SER A 8 -11.41 -24.38 22.74
N ARG A 9 -12.17 -25.47 22.96
CA ARG A 9 -11.74 -26.85 22.64
C ARG A 9 -12.11 -27.27 21.21
N SER A 10 -12.93 -26.50 20.50
CA SER A 10 -13.28 -26.77 19.11
C SER A 10 -12.09 -26.47 18.19
N THR A 11 -11.78 -27.40 17.29
CA THR A 11 -10.78 -27.19 16.23
C THR A 11 -11.14 -25.99 15.37
N ALA A 12 -12.42 -25.77 15.07
CA ALA A 12 -12.88 -24.63 14.28
C ALA A 12 -12.54 -23.28 14.93
N PHE A 13 -12.77 -23.13 16.25
CA PHE A 13 -12.41 -21.90 16.95
C PHE A 13 -10.90 -21.67 16.95
N ARG A 14 -10.10 -22.72 17.20
CA ARG A 14 -8.64 -22.63 17.12
C ARG A 14 -8.17 -22.22 15.74
N THR A 15 -8.74 -22.81 14.68
CA THR A 15 -8.44 -22.43 13.30
C THR A 15 -8.75 -20.96 13.04
N ILE A 16 -9.93 -20.47 13.46
CA ILE A 16 -10.29 -19.06 13.33
C ILE A 16 -9.29 -18.16 14.07
N VAL A 17 -8.95 -18.49 15.31
CA VAL A 17 -7.98 -17.72 16.10
C VAL A 17 -6.60 -17.69 15.42
N VAL A 18 -6.13 -18.82 14.90
CA VAL A 18 -4.85 -18.89 14.17
C VAL A 18 -4.89 -18.01 12.92
N VAL A 19 -5.96 -18.09 12.12
CA VAL A 19 -6.13 -17.25 10.93
C VAL A 19 -6.15 -15.76 11.30
N LEU A 20 -6.85 -15.39 12.38
CA LEU A 20 -6.89 -14.00 12.86
C LEU A 20 -5.52 -13.51 13.31
N VAL A 21 -4.75 -14.33 14.04
CA VAL A 21 -3.39 -14.00 14.47
C VAL A 21 -2.47 -13.82 13.26
N LEU A 22 -2.55 -14.70 12.26
CA LEU A 22 -1.76 -14.57 11.03
C LEU A 22 -2.14 -13.33 10.23
N ALA A 23 -3.44 -13.03 10.11
CA ALA A 23 -3.90 -11.81 9.44
C ALA A 23 -3.39 -10.55 10.16
N LEU A 24 -3.41 -10.53 11.50
CA LEU A 24 -2.89 -9.42 12.28
C LEU A 24 -1.37 -9.27 12.11
N ALA A 25 -0.63 -10.38 12.18
CA ALA A 25 0.82 -10.38 11.95
C ALA A 25 1.16 -9.84 10.54
N TRP A 26 0.37 -10.21 9.54
CA TRP A 26 0.52 -9.70 8.18
C TRP A 26 0.28 -8.18 8.09
N GLN A 27 -0.77 -7.66 8.74
CA GLN A 27 -1.04 -6.22 8.77
C GLN A 27 0.07 -5.43 9.48
N VAL A 28 0.61 -5.97 10.57
CA VAL A 28 1.76 -5.38 11.28
C VAL A 28 2.98 -5.35 10.36
N TYR A 29 3.29 -6.45 9.68
CA TYR A 29 4.41 -6.54 8.74
C TYR A 29 4.33 -5.46 7.65
N LEU A 30 3.18 -5.31 6.99
CA LEU A 30 2.98 -4.29 5.95
C LEU A 30 3.13 -2.86 6.50
N THR A 31 2.64 -2.62 7.72
CA THR A 31 2.71 -1.29 8.35
C THR A 31 4.13 -0.91 8.72
N VAL A 32 4.94 -1.85 9.21
CA VAL A 32 6.35 -1.61 9.56
C VAL A 32 7.21 -1.41 8.32
N ARG A 33 6.91 -2.09 7.21
CA ARG A 33 7.70 -1.99 5.97
C ARG A 33 7.34 -0.79 5.11
N ALA A 34 6.10 -0.29 5.19
CA ALA A 34 5.60 0.79 4.34
C ALA A 34 6.45 2.08 4.38
N PRO A 35 6.91 2.61 5.54
CA PRO A 35 7.73 3.82 5.57
C PRO A 35 9.02 3.70 4.76
N GLY A 36 9.65 2.51 4.76
CA GLY A 36 10.89 2.28 4.00
C GLY A 36 10.72 2.26 2.48
N ARG A 37 9.47 2.26 1.99
CA ARG A 37 9.15 2.31 0.55
C ARG A 37 8.92 3.74 0.05
N ILE A 38 8.80 4.72 0.95
CA ILE A 38 8.54 6.13 0.62
C ILE A 38 9.89 6.84 0.49
N ALA A 39 10.15 7.44 -0.67
CA ALA A 39 11.36 8.24 -0.87
C ALA A 39 11.35 9.49 0.05
N PRO A 40 12.50 9.93 0.59
CA PRO A 40 12.57 11.08 1.49
C PRO A 40 11.95 12.36 0.92
N GLU A 41 12.15 12.61 -0.37
CA GLU A 41 11.64 13.78 -1.08
C GLU A 41 10.10 13.78 -1.13
N LEU A 42 9.52 12.60 -1.35
CA LEU A 42 8.08 12.40 -1.29
C LEU A 42 7.54 12.55 0.15
N ALA A 43 8.28 12.09 1.16
CA ALA A 43 7.87 12.23 2.55
C ALA A 43 7.81 13.71 2.97
N VAL A 44 8.77 14.53 2.55
CA VAL A 44 8.75 15.98 2.77
C VAL A 44 7.55 16.62 2.06
N ALA A 45 7.30 16.26 0.79
CA ALA A 45 6.16 16.79 0.04
C ALA A 45 4.79 16.42 0.66
N VAL A 46 4.68 15.26 1.32
CA VAL A 46 3.48 14.87 2.08
C VAL A 46 3.22 15.83 3.25
N GLU A 47 4.25 16.33 3.92
CA GLU A 47 4.11 17.26 5.04
C GLU A 47 3.59 18.65 4.59
N GLU A 48 3.85 19.04 3.34
CA GLU A 48 3.34 20.28 2.75
C GLU A 48 1.81 20.26 2.51
N GLY A 49 1.20 19.07 2.51
CA GLY A 49 -0.25 18.90 2.50
C GLY A 49 -0.93 19.14 1.14
N GLN A 50 -0.18 19.40 0.08
CA GLN A 50 -0.72 19.60 -1.27
C GLN A 50 -0.89 18.28 -2.03
N PRO A 51 -1.82 18.17 -3.00
CA PRO A 51 -1.92 17.00 -3.85
C PRO A 51 -0.63 16.76 -4.65
N LEU A 52 -0.16 15.51 -4.61
CA LEU A 52 1.16 15.11 -5.10
C LEU A 52 1.08 14.45 -6.47
N ARG A 53 2.19 14.51 -7.19
CA ARG A 53 2.48 13.61 -8.31
C ARG A 53 3.43 12.54 -7.80
N VAL A 54 3.05 11.28 -7.97
CA VAL A 54 3.75 10.14 -7.37
C VAL A 54 4.05 9.12 -8.46
N SER A 55 5.30 8.69 -8.52
CA SER A 55 5.71 7.54 -9.32
C SER A 55 5.68 6.29 -8.44
N VAL A 56 4.88 5.30 -8.83
CA VAL A 56 4.71 4.04 -8.10
C VAL A 56 5.52 2.97 -8.80
N ALA A 57 6.67 2.60 -8.24
CA ALA A 57 7.50 1.51 -8.75
C ALA A 57 6.99 0.16 -8.23
N LEU A 58 6.89 -0.81 -9.14
CA LEU A 58 6.57 -2.19 -8.87
C LEU A 58 7.82 -3.06 -9.08
N ASP A 59 7.84 -4.25 -8.49
CA ASP A 59 8.90 -5.25 -8.70
C ASP A 59 8.79 -5.99 -10.04
N PHE A 60 7.69 -5.78 -10.78
CA PHE A 60 7.37 -6.49 -12.01
C PHE A 60 6.53 -5.61 -12.97
N PRO A 61 6.46 -5.97 -14.27
CA PRO A 61 5.74 -5.18 -15.26
C PRO A 61 4.25 -5.00 -14.91
N PRO A 62 3.74 -3.76 -14.86
CA PRO A 62 2.38 -3.50 -14.45
C PRO A 62 1.36 -3.97 -15.49
N GLU A 63 0.47 -4.86 -15.06
CA GLU A 63 -0.75 -5.18 -15.80
C GLU A 63 -1.88 -4.16 -15.59
N ARG A 64 -2.92 -4.20 -16.44
CA ARG A 64 -4.09 -3.31 -16.39
C ARG A 64 -4.74 -3.20 -15.01
N PHE A 65 -4.78 -4.30 -14.25
CA PHE A 65 -5.41 -4.29 -12.93
C PHE A 65 -4.68 -3.40 -11.93
N HIS A 66 -3.35 -3.26 -12.03
CA HIS A 66 -2.56 -2.39 -11.16
C HIS A 66 -2.94 -0.95 -11.38
N SER A 67 -3.00 -0.53 -12.65
CA SER A 67 -3.42 0.82 -13.01
C SER A 67 -4.84 1.10 -12.50
N LEU A 68 -5.79 0.19 -12.73
CA LEU A 68 -7.17 0.34 -12.24
C LEU A 68 -7.24 0.43 -10.71
N LYS A 69 -6.43 -0.36 -9.99
CA LYS A 69 -6.39 -0.31 -8.53
C LYS A 69 -5.77 1.00 -8.03
N LEU A 70 -4.71 1.47 -8.66
CA LEU A 70 -4.02 2.70 -8.28
C LEU A 70 -4.86 3.95 -8.60
N GLN A 71 -5.77 3.89 -9.58
CA GLN A 71 -6.72 4.97 -9.89
C GLN A 71 -7.63 5.35 -8.72
N SER A 72 -7.80 4.51 -7.69
CA SER A 72 -8.55 4.91 -6.49
C SER A 72 -7.81 5.92 -5.61
N TYR A 73 -6.51 6.13 -5.84
CA TYR A 73 -5.65 7.01 -5.04
C TYR A 73 -5.25 8.30 -5.78
N GLY A 74 -5.48 8.38 -7.10
CA GLY A 74 -5.14 9.52 -7.95
C GLY A 74 -5.47 9.22 -9.42
N HIS A 75 -5.12 10.12 -10.33
CA HIS A 75 -5.29 9.89 -11.77
C HIS A 75 -4.03 9.30 -12.39
N VAL A 76 -4.18 8.19 -13.11
CA VAL A 76 -3.06 7.59 -13.86
C VAL A 76 -2.70 8.50 -15.03
N MET A 77 -1.43 8.91 -15.08
CA MET A 77 -0.84 9.73 -16.13
C MET A 77 -0.22 8.87 -17.23
N GLY A 78 0.34 7.72 -16.85
CA GLY A 78 1.03 6.84 -17.76
C GLY A 78 1.68 5.68 -17.03
N VAL A 79 2.26 4.80 -17.82
CA VAL A 79 3.02 3.65 -17.36
C VAL A 79 4.34 3.66 -18.12
N GLU A 80 5.44 3.63 -17.39
CA GLU A 80 6.80 3.62 -17.94
C GLU A 80 7.59 2.52 -17.24
N ASP A 81 8.12 1.55 -18.00
CA ASP A 81 8.77 0.36 -17.47
C ASP A 81 7.92 -0.35 -16.40
N ASN A 82 8.41 -0.31 -15.16
CA ASN A 82 7.79 -0.89 -13.96
C ASN A 82 7.07 0.15 -13.10
N ARG A 83 6.88 1.37 -13.61
CA ARG A 83 6.37 2.51 -12.87
C ARG A 83 5.00 2.92 -13.40
N ILE A 84 4.10 3.23 -12.47
CA ILE A 84 2.81 3.84 -12.77
C ILE A 84 2.83 5.25 -12.18
N HIS A 85 2.63 6.24 -13.05
CA HIS A 85 2.65 7.65 -12.67
C HIS A 85 1.24 8.08 -12.30
N LEU A 86 1.09 8.64 -11.11
CA LEU A 86 -0.16 9.17 -10.59
C LEU A 86 -0.05 10.67 -10.40
N ARG A 87 -1.12 11.41 -10.71
CA ARG A 87 -1.29 12.81 -10.31
C ARG A 87 -2.44 12.98 -9.34
N SER A 88 -2.44 14.09 -8.62
CA SER A 88 -3.49 14.47 -7.67
C SER A 88 -3.68 13.42 -6.56
N VAL A 89 -2.57 12.79 -6.14
CA VAL A 89 -2.55 11.86 -5.01
C VAL A 89 -2.66 12.66 -3.72
N ARG A 90 -3.62 12.33 -2.87
CA ARG A 90 -3.78 13.02 -1.59
C ARG A 90 -2.66 12.60 -0.62
N PRO A 91 -2.07 13.52 0.17
CA PRO A 91 -1.00 13.20 1.11
C PRO A 91 -1.31 12.01 2.04
N GLU A 92 -2.54 11.93 2.55
CA GLU A 92 -3.00 10.84 3.43
C GLU A 92 -3.07 9.47 2.72
N SER A 93 -3.09 9.47 1.39
CA SER A 93 -3.15 8.24 0.58
C SER A 93 -1.78 7.62 0.34
N VAL A 94 -0.67 8.36 0.55
CA VAL A 94 0.70 7.88 0.30
C VAL A 94 1.05 6.70 1.20
N ALA A 95 0.71 6.78 2.50
CA ALA A 95 0.92 5.67 3.43
C ALA A 95 0.09 4.43 3.06
N ALA A 96 -1.11 4.62 2.49
CA ALA A 96 -1.95 3.52 2.03
C ALA A 96 -1.37 2.86 0.77
N LEU A 97 -0.85 3.65 -0.18
CA LEU A 97 -0.14 3.17 -1.36
C LEU A 97 1.07 2.32 -0.96
N ALA A 98 1.88 2.78 0.00
CA ALA A 98 3.09 2.09 0.44
C ALA A 98 2.80 0.72 1.10
N LYS A 99 1.58 0.50 1.61
CA LYS A 99 1.17 -0.78 2.22
C LYS A 99 0.73 -1.82 1.20
N ILE A 100 0.54 -1.45 -0.05
CA ILE A 100 0.17 -2.39 -1.10
C ILE A 100 1.34 -3.36 -1.31
N TYR A 101 1.07 -4.67 -1.32
CA TYR A 101 2.14 -5.66 -1.21
C TYR A 101 3.08 -5.69 -2.42
N TRP A 102 2.57 -5.34 -3.61
CA TRP A 102 3.34 -5.28 -4.87
C TRP A 102 3.98 -3.92 -5.15
N VAL A 103 3.81 -2.94 -4.27
CA VAL A 103 4.52 -1.66 -4.37
C VAL A 103 5.91 -1.85 -3.78
N ASP A 104 6.92 -1.59 -4.60
CA ASP A 104 8.32 -1.61 -4.18
C ASP A 104 8.74 -0.25 -3.62
N ARG A 105 8.54 0.81 -4.42
CA ARG A 105 8.96 2.17 -4.06
C ARG A 105 7.96 3.23 -4.50
N LEU A 106 7.85 4.30 -3.72
CA LEU A 106 7.10 5.51 -4.04
C LEU A 106 8.06 6.69 -4.12
N GLU A 107 8.06 7.36 -5.27
CA GLU A 107 8.95 8.47 -5.58
C GLU A 107 8.11 9.70 -5.93
N LEU A 108 8.66 10.90 -5.68
CA LEU A 108 8.05 12.12 -6.18
C LEU A 108 8.19 12.11 -7.71
N TYR A 109 7.09 12.33 -8.41
CA TYR A 109 7.13 12.44 -9.87
C TYR A 109 7.32 13.92 -10.25
N GLU A 110 8.56 14.25 -10.59
CA GLU A 110 8.90 15.49 -11.29
C GLU A 110 8.71 15.23 -12.79
N ASP A 111 7.93 16.06 -13.47
CA ASP A 111 7.90 16.00 -14.94
C ASP A 111 9.31 16.36 -15.40
N ASP A 112 9.99 15.47 -16.14
CA ASP A 112 11.04 15.92 -17.04
C ASP A 112 10.37 16.96 -17.96
N ALA A 113 10.78 18.22 -17.83
CA ALA A 113 10.28 19.30 -18.66
C ALA A 113 10.40 18.89 -20.13
N GLY A 114 9.25 18.63 -20.76
CA GLY A 114 9.14 18.47 -22.22
C GLY A 114 9.54 19.74 -22.94
#